data_AF-A0A1F6ZPW4-F1
#
_entry.id   AF-A0A1F6ZPW4-F1
#
_cell.length_a   1.000
_cell.length_b   1.000
_cell.length_c   1.000
_cell.angle_alpha   90.00
_cell.angle_beta   90.00
_cell.angle_gamma   90.00
#
_symmetry.space_group_name_H-M   'P 1'
#
loop_
_entity.id
_entity.type
_entity.pdbx_description
1 polymer ?
#
loop_
_entity_poly.entity_id
_entity_poly.type
_entity_poly.pdbx_seq_one_letter_code
_entity_poly.pdbx_strand_id
1 'polypeptide(L)'
;MFGWLVPVAHAITDCDPGATGDKGIDLGNCLRLSNDEAVSAVYSEPAFLVNLIVRNMFVVGGVVLFLLIFYAGFKYVSQGKKGMEEAKNIFKSILIGTVLMFCAYWIVQIVQLLTGVDIGL
;
A
#
# COMPACT_ATOMS: atom_id res chain seq x y z
N MET A 1 -10.14 -8.53 -44.23
CA MET A 1 -11.41 -9.00 -43.62
C MET A 1 -11.27 -10.27 -42.76
N PHE A 2 -10.06 -10.78 -42.46
CA PHE A 2 -9.90 -11.94 -41.55
C PHE A 2 -8.67 -11.77 -40.64
N GLY A 3 -8.65 -10.70 -39.83
CA GLY A 3 -7.57 -10.41 -38.88
C GLY A 3 -7.70 -11.09 -37.51
N TRP A 4 -8.82 -11.79 -37.21
CA TRP A 4 -9.02 -12.46 -35.91
C TRP A 4 -8.39 -13.86 -35.85
N LEU A 5 -8.18 -14.52 -37.00
CA LEU A 5 -7.84 -15.95 -37.07
C LEU A 5 -6.34 -16.24 -36.94
N VAL A 6 -5.54 -15.20 -36.75
CA VAL A 6 -4.14 -15.36 -36.33
C VAL A 6 -4.15 -15.23 -34.82
N PRO A 7 -3.96 -16.30 -34.03
CA PRO A 7 -3.52 -16.12 -32.66
C PRO A 7 -2.23 -15.32 -32.77
N VAL A 8 -2.24 -14.07 -32.33
CA VAL A 8 -1.02 -13.28 -32.30
C VAL A 8 -0.15 -13.93 -31.25
N ALA A 9 0.74 -14.83 -31.70
CA ALA A 9 1.83 -15.35 -30.91
C ALA A 9 2.74 -14.15 -30.59
N HIS A 10 2.39 -13.41 -29.54
CA HIS A 10 3.17 -12.28 -29.03
C HIS A 10 4.34 -12.71 -28.15
N ALA A 11 4.46 -14.00 -27.83
CA ALA A 11 5.69 -14.55 -27.31
C ALA A 11 6.49 -15.00 -28.52
N ILE A 12 7.43 -14.20 -29.03
CA ILE A 12 8.89 -14.47 -29.17
C ILE A 12 9.65 -13.36 -29.92
N THR A 13 8.99 -12.39 -30.58
CA THR A 13 9.70 -11.44 -31.47
C THR A 13 10.53 -10.37 -30.75
N ASP A 14 10.31 -10.13 -29.45
CA ASP A 14 11.10 -9.19 -28.64
C ASP A 14 12.22 -9.86 -27.83
N CYS A 15 12.30 -11.20 -27.88
CA CYS A 15 13.26 -12.02 -27.16
C CYS A 15 14.30 -12.63 -28.11
N ASP A 16 14.70 -11.90 -29.15
CA ASP A 16 15.69 -12.39 -30.10
C ASP A 16 17.12 -12.13 -29.55
N PRO A 17 17.91 -13.17 -29.26
CA PRO A 17 19.27 -13.00 -28.81
C PRO A 17 20.14 -12.45 -29.95
N GLY A 18 20.31 -11.13 -29.99
CA GLY A 18 21.23 -10.44 -30.90
C GLY A 18 20.62 -9.44 -31.87
N ALA A 19 19.32 -9.18 -31.83
CA ALA A 19 18.68 -8.17 -32.71
C ALA A 19 19.05 -6.71 -32.37
N THR A 20 19.52 -6.43 -31.15
CA THR A 20 19.97 -5.10 -30.73
C THR A 20 21.46 -5.17 -30.42
N GLY A 21 22.28 -4.48 -31.21
CA GLY A 21 23.74 -4.57 -31.23
C GLY A 21 24.49 -4.06 -29.99
N ASP A 22 23.97 -4.21 -28.78
CA ASP A 22 24.75 -4.08 -27.55
C ASP A 22 24.04 -4.78 -26.36
N LYS A 23 24.69 -5.83 -25.86
CA LYS A 23 24.58 -6.40 -24.50
C LYS A 23 23.20 -6.89 -24.00
N GLY A 24 22.88 -8.14 -24.38
CA GLY A 24 22.02 -9.04 -23.59
C GLY A 24 20.51 -8.93 -23.86
N ILE A 25 19.80 -10.01 -23.50
CA ILE A 25 18.32 -10.09 -23.60
C ILE A 25 17.71 -9.27 -22.47
N ASP A 26 16.83 -8.33 -22.80
CA ASP A 26 16.12 -7.50 -21.82
C ASP A 26 14.95 -8.27 -21.21
N LEU A 27 15.28 -9.01 -20.14
CA LEU A 27 14.36 -9.94 -19.45
C LEU A 27 13.10 -9.24 -18.92
N GLY A 28 13.14 -7.93 -18.68
CA GLY A 28 12.02 -7.14 -18.15
C GLY A 28 10.87 -6.95 -19.15
N ASN A 29 11.18 -6.84 -20.44
CA ASN A 29 10.18 -6.76 -21.52
C ASN A 29 9.87 -8.13 -22.15
N CYS A 30 10.83 -9.05 -22.05
CA CYS A 30 10.72 -10.40 -22.59
C CYS A 30 9.87 -11.34 -21.70
N LEU A 31 9.88 -11.17 -20.38
CA LEU A 31 9.04 -11.95 -19.47
C LEU A 31 7.67 -11.28 -19.30
N ARG A 32 6.59 -11.98 -19.68
CA ARG A 32 5.19 -11.52 -19.54
C ARG A 32 4.47 -12.32 -18.46
N LEU A 33 3.68 -11.64 -17.63
CA LEU A 33 2.83 -12.28 -16.61
C LEU A 33 1.56 -12.86 -17.24
N SER A 34 0.81 -13.69 -16.49
CA SER A 34 -0.39 -14.40 -16.94
C SER A 34 -1.51 -13.53 -17.56
N ASN A 35 -1.42 -12.19 -17.46
CA ASN A 35 -2.35 -11.22 -18.06
C ASN A 35 -1.78 -10.52 -19.31
N ASP A 36 -0.71 -11.06 -19.92
CA ASP A 36 -0.03 -10.50 -21.10
C ASP A 36 0.66 -9.14 -20.88
N GLU A 37 0.87 -8.73 -19.63
CA GLU A 37 1.62 -7.51 -19.28
C GLU A 37 3.11 -7.82 -19.04
N ALA A 38 4.00 -6.91 -19.47
CA ALA A 38 5.44 -7.03 -19.23
C ALA A 38 5.76 -6.93 -17.73
N VAL A 39 6.70 -7.73 -17.24
CA VAL A 39 7.16 -7.68 -15.83
C VAL A 39 7.63 -6.27 -15.45
N SER A 40 8.25 -5.56 -16.38
CA SER A 40 8.69 -4.16 -16.20
C SER A 40 7.55 -3.17 -15.96
N ALA A 41 6.34 -3.45 -16.45
CA ALA A 41 5.17 -2.60 -16.27
C ALA A 41 4.42 -2.86 -14.95
N VAL A 42 4.52 -4.08 -14.41
CA VAL A 42 3.87 -4.47 -13.15
C VAL A 42 4.72 -4.08 -11.92
N TYR A 43 6.04 -4.10 -12.06
CA TYR A 43 7.00 -3.76 -11.00
C TYR A 43 7.75 -2.46 -11.28
N SER A 44 7.17 -1.54 -12.07
CA SER A 44 7.79 -0.27 -12.43
C SER A 44 8.01 0.65 -11.23
N GLU A 45 7.07 0.66 -10.28
CA GLU A 45 7.03 1.66 -9.22
C GLU A 45 7.02 1.07 -7.80
N PRO A 46 7.90 1.58 -6.91
CA PRO A 46 7.87 1.26 -5.48
C PRO A 46 6.55 1.69 -4.80
N ALA A 47 5.72 2.49 -5.48
CA ALA A 47 4.42 2.94 -5.02
C ALA A 47 3.44 1.79 -4.69
N PHE A 48 3.52 0.65 -5.39
CA PHE A 48 2.66 -0.50 -5.10
C PHE A 48 2.87 -1.06 -3.70
N LEU A 49 4.13 -1.25 -3.28
CA LEU A 49 4.44 -1.76 -1.95
C LEU A 49 4.03 -0.76 -0.87
N VAL A 50 4.27 0.54 -1.10
CA VAL A 50 3.90 1.59 -0.16
C VAL A 50 2.38 1.61 0.04
N ASN A 51 1.59 1.54 -1.03
CA ASN A 51 0.13 1.55 -0.92
C ASN A 51 -0.39 0.32 -0.15
N LEU A 52 0.13 -0.87 -0.45
CA LEU A 52 -0.23 -2.10 0.28
C LEU A 52 0.04 -1.98 1.79
N ILE A 53 1.23 -1.48 2.16
CA ILE A 53 1.64 -1.33 3.56
C ILE A 53 0.78 -0.28 4.27
N VAL A 54 0.60 0.88 3.64
CA VAL A 54 -0.15 1.99 4.23
C VAL A 54 -1.60 1.58 4.50
N ARG A 55 -2.29 0.97 3.51
CA ARG A 55 -3.67 0.52 3.67
C ARG A 55 -3.82 -0.50 4.81
N ASN A 56 -2.91 -1.46 4.91
CA ASN A 56 -2.94 -2.45 6.00
C ASN A 56 -2.64 -1.80 7.36
N MET A 57 -1.75 -0.81 7.41
CA MET A 57 -1.38 -0.11 8.64
C MET A 57 -2.55 0.69 9.23
N PHE A 58 -3.42 1.29 8.39
CA PHE A 58 -4.64 1.96 8.87
C PHE A 58 -5.62 0.98 9.52
N VAL A 59 -5.81 -0.21 8.92
CA VAL A 59 -6.67 -1.26 9.50
C VAL A 59 -6.10 -1.75 10.83
N VAL A 60 -4.81 -2.09 10.87
CA VAL A 60 -4.14 -2.53 12.10
C VAL A 60 -4.17 -1.44 13.17
N GLY A 61 -3.92 -0.18 12.79
CA GLY A 61 -3.98 0.98 13.68
C GLY A 61 -5.36 1.15 14.32
N GLY A 62 -6.43 0.99 13.54
CA GLY A 62 -7.81 1.02 14.04
C GLY A 62 -8.10 -0.10 15.04
N VAL A 63 -7.67 -1.32 14.74
CA VAL A 63 -7.83 -2.48 15.64
C VAL A 63 -7.05 -2.27 16.95
N VAL A 64 -5.82 -1.76 16.88
CA VAL A 64 -5.01 -1.47 18.07
C VAL A 64 -5.66 -0.37 18.91
N LEU A 65 -6.12 0.72 18.30
CA LEU A 65 -6.86 1.79 18.97
C LEU A 65 -8.10 1.25 19.70
N PHE A 66 -8.86 0.38 19.04
CA PHE A 66 -10.02 -0.27 19.64
C PHE A 66 -9.63 -1.06 20.90
N LEU A 67 -8.63 -1.94 20.81
CA LEU A 67 -8.16 -2.73 21.96
C LEU A 67 -7.64 -1.86 23.11
N LEU A 68 -6.93 -0.77 22.80
CA LEU A 68 -6.42 0.17 23.80
C LEU A 68 -7.55 0.91 24.54
N ILE A 69 -8.64 1.26 23.85
CA ILE A 69 -9.82 1.89 24.49
C ILE A 69 -10.46 0.92 25.49
N PHE A 70 -10.67 -0.35 25.11
CA PHE A 70 -11.20 -1.35 26.04
C PHE A 70 -10.26 -1.58 27.23
N TYR A 71 -8.95 -1.71 26.96
CA TYR A 71 -7.96 -1.88 28.01
C TYR A 71 -7.94 -0.67 28.99
N ALA A 72 -7.97 0.55 28.47
CA ALA A 72 -8.04 1.76 29.28
C ALA A 72 -9.33 1.81 30.12
N GLY A 73 -10.47 1.44 29.53
CA GLY A 73 -11.76 1.36 30.22
C GLY A 73 -11.75 0.33 31.36
N PHE A 74 -11.26 -0.89 31.10
CA PHE A 74 -11.12 -1.92 32.15
C PHE A 74 -10.21 -1.45 33.28
N LYS A 75 -9.10 -0.81 32.95
CA LYS A 75 -8.14 -0.29 33.92
C LYS A 75 -8.71 0.83 34.78
N TYR A 76 -9.53 1.70 34.19
CA TYR A 76 -10.24 2.76 34.89
C TYR A 76 -11.17 2.22 35.97
N VAL A 77 -11.88 1.12 35.69
CA VAL A 77 -12.83 0.50 36.63
C VAL A 77 -12.11 -0.39 37.66
N SER A 78 -11.07 -1.12 37.27
CA SER A 78 -10.50 -2.19 38.10
C SER A 78 -9.48 -1.75 39.16
N GLN A 79 -8.82 -0.59 39.01
CA GLN A 79 -7.67 -0.22 39.87
C GLN A 79 -7.86 1.08 40.69
N GLY A 80 -9.10 1.55 40.84
CA GLY A 80 -9.43 2.70 41.69
C GLY A 80 -8.63 3.96 41.33
N LYS A 81 -8.09 4.68 42.32
CA LYS A 81 -7.36 5.96 42.10
C LYS A 81 -6.14 5.83 41.19
N LYS A 82 -5.38 4.73 41.30
CA LYS A 82 -4.18 4.49 40.47
C LYS A 82 -4.57 4.11 39.03
N GLY A 83 -5.58 3.26 38.88
CA GLY A 83 -6.16 2.90 37.58
C GLY A 83 -6.70 4.09 36.82
N MET A 84 -7.30 5.05 37.53
CA MET A 84 -7.86 6.27 36.95
C MET A 84 -6.79 7.15 36.30
N GLU A 85 -5.63 7.31 36.96
CA GLU A 85 -4.53 8.12 36.44
C GLU A 85 -3.86 7.45 35.24
N GLU A 86 -3.62 6.14 35.32
CA GLU A 86 -3.03 5.38 34.23
C GLU A 86 -3.98 5.30 33.01
N ALA A 87 -5.28 5.13 33.23
CA ALA A 87 -6.28 5.16 32.16
C ALA A 87 -6.36 6.52 31.48
N LYS A 88 -6.23 7.64 32.22
CA LYS A 88 -6.16 8.99 31.63
C LYS A 88 -4.92 9.15 30.73
N ASN A 89 -3.78 8.61 31.13
CA ASN A 89 -2.56 8.66 30.31
C ASN A 89 -2.69 7.83 29.03
N ILE A 90 -3.30 6.65 29.12
CA ILE A 90 -3.61 5.83 27.94
C ILE A 90 -4.60 6.56 27.03
N PHE A 91 -5.64 7.20 27.59
CA PHE A 91 -6.60 7.99 26.82
C PHE A 91 -5.95 9.16 26.09
N LYS A 92 -5.02 9.88 26.73
CA LYS A 92 -4.24 10.94 26.06
C LYS A 92 -3.43 10.36 24.89
N SER A 93 -2.82 9.20 25.07
CA SER A 93 -2.04 8.53 24.03
C SER A 93 -2.92 8.10 22.85
N ILE A 94 -4.12 7.57 23.14
CA ILE A 94 -5.16 7.25 22.14
C ILE A 94 -5.60 8.51 21.38
N LEU A 95 -5.82 9.62 22.09
CA LEU A 95 -6.23 10.89 21.48
C LEU A 95 -5.14 11.41 20.54
N ILE A 96 -3.89 11.41 20.98
CA ILE A 96 -2.75 11.82 20.15
C ILE A 96 -2.61 10.91 18.93
N GLY A 97 -2.69 9.59 19.11
CA GLY A 97 -2.59 8.64 18.00
C GLY A 97 -3.72 8.82 16.97
N THR A 98 -4.94 9.07 17.45
CA THR A 98 -6.09 9.33 16.57
C THR A 98 -5.90 10.62 15.78
N VAL A 99 -5.49 11.71 16.43
CA VAL A 99 -5.22 12.99 15.76
C VAL A 99 -4.10 12.84 14.72
N LEU A 100 -3.05 12.08 15.04
CA LEU A 100 -1.93 11.84 14.14
C LEU A 100 -2.36 11.09 12.87
N MET A 101 -3.25 10.11 12.99
CA MET A 101 -3.85 9.40 11.85
C MET A 101 -4.68 10.35 10.95
N PHE A 102 -5.46 11.25 11.54
CA PHE A 102 -6.19 12.28 10.79
C PHE A 102 -5.25 13.23 10.04
N CYS A 103 -4.17 13.68 10.69
CA CYS A 103 -3.16 14.51 10.03
C CYS A 103 -2.49 13.78 8.85
N ALA A 104 -2.14 12.50 9.03
CA ALA A 104 -1.56 11.68 7.96
C ALA A 104 -2.51 11.57 6.74
N TYR A 105 -3.81 11.36 6.98
CA TYR A 105 -4.83 11.33 5.93
C TYR A 105 -4.89 12.66 5.16
N TRP A 106 -4.91 13.80 5.86
CA TRP A 106 -4.92 15.11 5.20
C TRP A 106 -3.66 15.37 4.37
N ILE A 107 -2.49 14.93 4.83
CA ILE A 107 -1.25 15.09 4.05
C ILE A 107 -1.35 14.34 2.72
N VAL A 108 -1.80 13.08 2.74
CA VAL A 108 -1.94 12.30 1.50
C VAL A 108 -2.99 12.90 0.57
N GLN A 109 -4.12 13.36 1.10
CA GLN A 109 -5.15 14.04 0.31
C GLN A 109 -4.62 15.31 -0.37
N ILE A 110 -3.85 16.13 0.35
CA ILE A 110 -3.22 17.32 -0.24
C ILE A 110 -2.22 16.92 -1.34
N VAL A 111 -1.43 15.87 -1.13
CA VAL A 111 -0.49 15.38 -2.14
C VAL A 111 -1.24 14.88 -3.39
N GLN A 112 -2.31 14.11 -3.24
CA GLN A 112 -3.15 13.65 -4.35
C GLN A 112 -3.74 14.82 -5.15
N LEU A 113 -4.23 15.87 -4.46
CA LEU A 113 -4.78 17.07 -5.11
C LEU A 113 -3.73 17.82 -5.94
N LEU A 114 -2.47 17.82 -5.51
CA LEU A 114 -1.38 18.53 -6.20
C LEU A 114 -0.77 17.71 -7.33
N THR A 115 -0.65 16.39 -7.18
CA THR A 115 -0.01 15.51 -8.18
C THR A 115 -0.98 14.92 -9.20
N GLY A 116 -2.29 14.92 -8.91
CA GLY A 116 -3.31 14.27 -9.75
C GLY A 116 -3.17 12.74 -9.79
N VAL A 117 -2.30 12.17 -8.96
CA VAL A 117 -2.09 10.72 -8.84
C VAL A 117 -2.95 10.21 -7.69
N ASP A 118 -3.79 9.22 -7.99
CA ASP A 118 -4.68 8.60 -7.00
C ASP A 118 -3.89 7.60 -6.14
N ILE A 119 -3.41 8.08 -5.00
CA ILE A 119 -2.73 7.25 -3.99
C ILE A 119 -3.84 6.60 -3.15
N GLY A 120 -4.64 5.70 -3.74
CA GLY A 120 -5.85 5.17 -3.14
C GLY A 120 -5.68 4.74 -1.68
N LEU A 121 -6.09 5.63 -0.78
CA LEU A 121 -6.28 5.40 0.66
C LEU A 121 -7.69 4.89 0.89
#